data_AF-A0A7W1UUS8-F1
#
_entry.id   AF-A0A7W1UUS8-F1
#
_cell.length_a   1.000
_cell.length_b   1.000
_cell.length_c   1.000
_cell.angle_alpha   90.00
_cell.angle_beta   90.00
_cell.angle_gamma   90.00
#
_symmetry.space_group_name_H-M   'P 1'
#
loop_
_entity.id
_entity.type
_entity.pdbx_description
1 polymer ?
#
loop_
_entity_poly.entity_id
_entity_poly.type
_entity_poly.pdbx_seq_one_letter_code
_entity_poly.pdbx_strand_id
1 'polypeptide(L)'
;MRAVTRPLSEVNDGPVDLNDVAGSDGFLFVRDGVGAAGQGVAARVDIDEAADWLSKIEHDGPAGIAGVGPLAIGCLPFRPGAEASLVI
;
A
#
# COMPACT_ATOMS: atom_id res chain seq x y z
N MET A 1 -13.35 5.49 -5.95
CA MET A 1 -12.16 5.84 -5.14
C MET A 1 -11.07 6.27 -6.11
N ARG A 2 -10.19 7.19 -5.72
CA ARG A 2 -9.08 7.67 -6.55
C ARG A 2 -7.79 7.61 -5.74
N ALA A 3 -6.72 7.12 -6.35
CA ALA A 3 -5.38 7.13 -5.79
C ALA A 3 -4.48 8.07 -6.60
N VAL A 4 -3.60 8.76 -5.91
CA VAL A 4 -2.63 9.67 -6.51
C VAL A 4 -1.23 9.23 -6.12
N THR A 5 -0.34 9.09 -7.09
CA THR A 5 1.06 8.80 -6.85
C THR A 5 1.93 9.87 -7.46
N ARG A 6 2.91 10.34 -6.70
CA ARG A 6 3.90 11.33 -7.12
C ARG A 6 5.29 10.90 -6.63
N PRO A 7 6.37 11.23 -7.37
CA PRO A 7 7.73 11.13 -6.87
C PRO A 7 7.86 11.88 -5.54
N LEU A 8 8.54 11.25 -4.56
CA LEU A 8 8.76 11.86 -3.25
C LEU A 8 9.48 13.21 -3.36
N SER A 9 10.40 13.36 -4.32
CA SER A 9 11.13 14.60 -4.59
C SER A 9 10.25 15.78 -5.01
N GLU A 10 8.99 15.57 -5.35
CA GLU A 10 8.05 16.67 -5.62
C GLU A 10 7.49 17.30 -4.34
N VAL A 11 7.59 16.60 -3.20
CA VAL A 11 6.95 17.00 -1.93
C VAL A 11 7.92 17.02 -0.75
N ASN A 12 9.08 16.39 -0.86
CA ASN A 12 10.11 16.36 0.17
C ASN A 12 11.51 16.19 -0.43
N ASP A 13 12.43 17.08 -0.05
CA ASP A 13 13.84 17.07 -0.45
C ASP A 13 14.74 16.37 0.59
N GLY A 14 14.21 16.01 1.75
CA GLY A 14 14.93 15.37 2.85
C GLY A 14 14.85 13.84 2.84
N PRO A 15 15.67 13.18 3.69
CA PRO A 15 15.49 11.76 3.94
C PRO A 15 14.10 11.48 4.54
N VAL A 16 13.53 10.33 4.21
CA VAL A 16 12.28 9.83 4.81
C VAL A 16 12.57 8.56 5.58
N ASP A 17 12.16 8.53 6.84
CA ASP A 17 12.06 7.29 7.59
C ASP A 17 10.68 6.68 7.35
N LEU A 18 10.66 5.47 6.80
CA LEU A 18 9.41 4.75 6.56
C LEU A 18 8.70 4.34 7.86
N ASN A 19 9.41 4.27 8.99
CA ASN A 19 8.81 4.05 10.31
C ASN A 19 7.96 5.25 10.74
N ASP A 20 8.43 6.47 10.46
CA ASP A 20 7.68 7.69 10.78
C ASP A 20 6.40 7.79 9.95
N VAL A 21 6.43 7.30 8.70
CA VAL A 21 5.25 7.23 7.83
C VAL A 21 4.25 6.20 8.36
N ALA A 22 4.70 4.99 8.73
CA ALA A 22 3.79 3.96 9.24
C ALA A 22 3.23 4.32 10.62
N GLY A 23 4.00 5.02 11.46
CA GLY A 23 3.60 5.37 12.81
C GLY A 23 3.34 4.14 13.70
N SER A 24 2.47 4.30 14.69
CA SER A 24 2.19 3.25 15.68
C SER A 24 1.20 2.17 15.22
N ASP A 25 0.38 2.48 14.22
CA ASP A 25 -0.79 1.70 13.79
C ASP A 25 -0.85 1.42 12.29
N GLY A 26 0.11 1.91 11.52
CA GLY A 26 0.22 1.66 10.09
C GLY A 26 0.94 0.36 9.75
N PHE A 27 1.18 0.18 8.45
CA PHE A 27 1.86 -0.98 7.90
C PHE A 27 3.20 -0.58 7.32
N LEU A 28 4.23 -1.38 7.61
CA LEU A 28 5.57 -1.23 7.08
C LEU A 28 6.05 -2.57 6.51
N PHE A 29 6.46 -2.57 5.25
CA PHE A 29 7.08 -3.73 4.60
C PHE A 29 8.39 -3.30 3.96
N VAL A 30 9.52 -3.76 4.50
CA VAL A 30 10.87 -3.36 4.06
C VAL A 30 11.73 -4.59 3.79
N ARG A 31 12.47 -4.56 2.69
CA ARG A 31 13.50 -5.53 2.34
C ARG A 31 14.68 -4.81 1.70
N ASP A 32 15.88 -5.05 2.22
CA ASP A 32 17.13 -4.51 1.66
C ASP A 32 17.12 -2.98 1.45
N GLY A 33 16.48 -2.25 2.37
CA GLY A 33 16.38 -0.77 2.32
C GLY A 33 15.32 -0.22 1.38
N VAL A 34 14.54 -1.07 0.71
CA VAL A 34 13.41 -0.69 -0.15
C VAL A 34 12.12 -1.21 0.46
N GLY A 35 11.07 -0.41 0.46
CA GLY A 35 9.82 -0.81 1.10
C GLY A 35 8.63 0.08 0.82
N ALA A 36 7.49 -0.32 1.40
CA ALA A 36 6.25 0.42 1.42
C ALA A 36 5.86 0.71 2.88
N ALA A 37 5.45 1.95 3.14
CA ALA A 37 4.84 2.37 4.39
C ALA A 37 3.49 3.01 4.10
N GLY A 38 2.48 2.66 4.88
CA GLY A 38 1.15 3.21 4.78
C GLY A 38 0.56 3.45 6.16
N GLN A 39 -0.27 4.48 6.28
CA GLN A 39 -0.98 4.84 7.49
C GLN A 39 -2.46 5.05 7.17
N GLY A 40 -3.31 4.75 8.15
CA GLY A 40 -4.76 4.81 7.99
C GLY A 40 -5.29 3.60 7.23
N VAL A 41 -6.61 3.58 7.04
CA VAL A 41 -7.32 2.51 6.32
C VAL A 41 -8.33 3.18 5.40
N ALA A 42 -8.06 3.16 4.09
CA ALA A 42 -9.02 3.66 3.09
C ALA A 42 -10.14 2.65 2.84
N ALA A 43 -9.79 1.35 2.86
CA ALA A 43 -10.74 0.25 2.86
C ALA A 43 -10.15 -0.98 3.55
N ARG A 44 -11.01 -1.87 4.04
CA ARG A 44 -10.66 -3.25 4.39
C ARG A 44 -11.44 -4.17 3.46
N VAL A 45 -10.73 -5.03 2.75
CA VAL A 45 -11.27 -5.88 1.69
C VAL A 45 -10.94 -7.34 1.98
N ASP A 46 -11.81 -8.25 1.55
CA ASP A 46 -11.46 -9.67 1.50
C ASP A 46 -10.27 -9.86 0.55
N ILE A 47 -9.36 -10.77 0.90
CA ILE A 47 -8.21 -11.10 0.05
C ILE A 47 -8.62 -11.57 -1.33
N ASP A 48 -9.71 -12.32 -1.44
CA ASP A 48 -10.18 -12.90 -2.70
C ASP A 48 -10.80 -11.82 -3.61
N GLU A 49 -11.20 -10.68 -3.05
CA GLU A 49 -11.77 -9.54 -3.78
C GLU A 49 -10.74 -8.42 -4.04
N ALA A 50 -9.54 -8.51 -3.46
CA ALA A 50 -8.59 -7.40 -3.42
C ALA A 50 -8.13 -6.95 -4.82
N ALA A 51 -7.87 -7.90 -5.73
CA ALA A 51 -7.45 -7.58 -7.10
C ALA A 51 -8.55 -6.81 -7.86
N ASP A 52 -9.78 -7.32 -7.80
CA ASP A 52 -10.95 -6.67 -8.41
C ASP A 52 -11.21 -5.29 -7.81
N TRP A 53 -11.04 -5.15 -6.49
CA TRP A 53 -11.16 -3.87 -5.81
C TRP A 53 -10.12 -2.85 -6.27
N LEU A 54 -8.84 -3.25 -6.28
CA LEU A 54 -7.72 -2.40 -6.73
C LEU A 54 -7.91 -1.94 -8.18
N SER A 55 -8.40 -2.81 -9.07
CA SER A 55 -8.64 -2.47 -10.49
C SER A 55 -9.68 -1.36 -10.71
N LYS A 56 -10.57 -1.14 -9.73
CA LYS A 56 -11.63 -0.13 -9.78
C LYS A 56 -11.17 1.24 -9.25
N ILE A 57 -9.97 1.32 -8.69
CA ILE A 57 -9.42 2.58 -8.19
C ILE A 57 -8.87 3.35 -9.38
N GLU A 58 -9.44 4.53 -9.64
CA GLU A 58 -8.87 5.46 -10.60
C GLU A 58 -7.48 5.86 -10.13
N HIS A 59 -6.45 5.65 -10.96
CA HIS A 59 -5.08 5.95 -10.60
C HIS A 59 -4.54 7.13 -11.42
N ASP A 60 -4.18 8.19 -10.71
CA ASP A 60 -3.43 9.32 -11.25
C ASP A 60 -1.98 9.19 -10.78
N GLY A 61 -1.10 8.69 -11.65
CA GLY A 61 0.32 8.50 -11.35
C GLY A 61 1.21 8.49 -12.59
N PRO A 62 2.54 8.42 -12.39
CA PRO A 62 3.50 8.39 -13.49
C PRO A 62 3.29 7.15 -14.37
N ALA A 63 3.11 7.35 -15.67
CA ALA A 63 2.97 6.24 -16.60
C ALA A 63 4.30 5.48 -16.77
N GLY A 64 4.23 4.15 -16.86
CA GLY A 64 5.36 3.30 -17.22
C GLY A 64 6.29 2.89 -16.07
N ILE A 65 5.99 3.27 -14.82
CA ILE A 65 6.73 2.77 -13.65
C ILE A 65 6.02 1.53 -13.10
N ALA A 66 6.59 0.35 -13.35
CA ALA A 66 6.06 -0.90 -12.84
C ALA A 66 6.10 -0.94 -11.31
N GLY A 67 5.04 -1.45 -10.68
CA GLY A 67 4.95 -1.58 -9.22
C GLY A 67 4.56 -0.30 -8.47
N VAL A 68 4.15 0.76 -9.18
CA VAL A 68 3.68 2.02 -8.60
C VAL A 68 2.17 2.14 -8.76
N GLY A 69 1.44 2.29 -7.65
CA GLY A 69 -0.01 2.43 -7.65
C GLY A 69 -0.64 2.12 -6.29
N PRO A 70 -1.99 2.00 -6.23
CA PRO A 70 -2.68 1.51 -5.04
C PRO A 70 -2.15 0.15 -4.60
N LEU A 71 -1.99 -0.04 -3.30
CA LEU A 71 -1.49 -1.28 -2.71
C LEU A 71 -2.51 -1.84 -1.72
N ALA A 72 -2.57 -3.16 -1.63
CA ALA A 72 -3.28 -3.86 -0.57
C ALA A 72 -2.25 -4.55 0.32
N ILE A 73 -2.29 -4.30 1.63
CA ILE A 73 -1.32 -4.84 2.60
C ILE A 73 -2.08 -5.58 3.71
N GLY A 74 -1.53 -6.70 4.18
CA GLY A 74 -2.12 -7.44 5.28
C GLY A 74 -1.28 -8.65 5.69
N CYS A 75 -1.76 -9.36 6.71
CA CYS A 75 -1.15 -10.59 7.20
C CYS A 75 -2.07 -11.76 6.88
N LEU A 76 -1.49 -12.85 6.38
CA LEU A 76 -2.23 -14.08 6.08
C LEU A 76 -2.21 -15.02 7.28
N PRO A 77 -3.33 -15.65 7.64
CA PRO A 77 -3.33 -16.71 8.64
C PRO A 77 -2.47 -17.90 8.17
N PHE A 78 -1.87 -18.61 9.13
CA PHE A 78 -1.10 -19.82 8.83
C PHE A 78 -1.96 -20.96 8.24
N ARG A 79 -3.23 -21.05 8.67
CA ARG A 79 -4.13 -22.12 8.24
C ARG A 79 -4.50 -21.93 6.76
N PRO A 80 -4.23 -22.91 5.88
CA PRO A 80 -4.62 -22.83 4.49
C PRO A 80 -6.14 -22.64 4.33
N GLY A 81 -6.55 -21.74 3.44
CA GLY A 81 -7.95 -21.45 3.15
C GLY A 81 -8.70 -20.72 4.29
N ALA A 82 -8.01 -20.21 5.29
CA ALA A 82 -8.64 -19.33 6.27
C ALA A 82 -8.93 -17.96 5.65
N GLU A 83 -10.06 -17.37 6.04
CA GLU A 83 -10.42 -16.00 5.69
C GLU A 83 -9.31 -15.03 6.08
N ALA A 84 -9.01 -14.09 5.18
CA ALA A 84 -8.03 -13.04 5.40
C ALA A 84 -8.57 -11.72 4.84
N SER A 85 -8.15 -10.60 5.43
CA SER A 85 -8.47 -9.28 4.93
C SER A 85 -7.21 -8.47 4.68
N LEU A 86 -7.25 -7.64 3.65
CA LEU A 86 -6.21 -6.67 3.33
C LEU A 86 -6.73 -5.27 3.59
N VAL A 87 -5.83 -4.35 3.91
CA VAL A 87 -6.11 -2.92 3.94
C VAL A 87 -5.61 -2.26 2.67
N ILE A 88 -6.39 -1.32 2.16
CA ILE A 88 -6.01 -0.39 1.09
C ILE A 88 -5.61 0.94 1.74
#